data_AF-A0A0G1C295-F1
#
_entry.id   AF-A0A0G1C295-F1
#
_cell.length_a   1.000
_cell.length_b   1.000
_cell.length_c   1.000
_cell.angle_alpha   90.00
_cell.angle_beta   90.00
_cell.angle_gamma   90.00
#
_symmetry.space_group_name_H-M   'P 1'
#
loop_
_entity.id
_entity.type
_entity.pdbx_description
1 polymer ?
#
loop_
_entity_poly.entity_id
_entity_poly.type
_entity_poly.pdbx_seq_one_letter_code
_entity_poly.pdbx_strand_id
1 'polypeptide(L)'
;MVEKRKFSFFRLILGIWIFTGFFVLTPFSAKAQLSDLVSISATALPPPRGSVILIPSTVLSFSGRAYPEGRIVILKNGQFFAETKANRKADFSVSLTTLEPNNYKFSIYGEDNFQRRSPTFNFDLILKRSVTTTISGIFLPPTIEVDKREILKGEKLRIFGQTVPFGLVTIVIDPTLPSYKVSADTNGIYQYFLDTIELDFKTYVPILKTTVGVVESPENSGGDFIVGQKTRSAIKTCESIPADLNCDGRVNLIDFSILLFWHKKTNFPARVNLDGYNGISLADLSVMIYYWSG
;
A
#
# COMPACT_ATOMS: atom_id res chain seq x y z
N MET A 1 88.15 5.19 -0.44
CA MET A 1 86.88 5.64 -1.02
C MET A 1 86.48 4.67 -2.13
N VAL A 2 85.63 3.69 -1.83
CA VAL A 2 84.65 3.01 -2.70
C VAL A 2 83.84 2.13 -1.75
N GLU A 3 82.59 2.53 -1.49
CA GLU A 3 81.71 1.92 -0.50
C GLU A 3 80.89 0.79 -1.14
N LYS A 4 80.87 -0.37 -0.48
CA LYS A 4 80.23 -1.61 -0.94
C LYS A 4 78.70 -1.48 -0.85
N ARG A 5 78.01 -1.72 -1.97
CA ARG A 5 76.56 -1.99 -2.03
C ARG A 5 76.19 -3.14 -1.08
N LYS A 6 75.37 -2.86 -0.07
CA LYS A 6 74.63 -3.86 0.71
C LYS A 6 73.17 -3.87 0.25
N PHE A 7 72.76 -5.04 -0.21
CA PHE A 7 71.38 -5.48 -0.37
C PHE A 7 70.66 -5.40 0.99
N SER A 8 69.52 -4.72 1.04
CA SER A 8 68.60 -4.77 2.19
C SER A 8 67.19 -5.00 1.68
N PHE A 9 66.65 -6.16 2.05
CA PHE A 9 65.28 -6.61 1.81
C PHE A 9 64.31 -5.71 2.58
N PHE A 10 63.61 -4.80 1.90
CA PHE A 10 62.50 -4.05 2.50
C PHE A 10 61.18 -4.79 2.22
N ARG A 11 60.54 -5.24 3.29
CA ARG A 11 59.26 -5.96 3.27
C ARG A 11 58.15 -5.02 2.77
N LEU A 12 57.49 -5.43 1.70
CA LEU A 12 56.25 -4.84 1.17
C LEU A 12 55.10 -5.22 2.12
N ILE A 13 54.61 -4.28 2.93
CA ILE A 13 53.35 -4.46 3.67
C ILE A 13 52.23 -3.93 2.78
N LEU A 14 51.46 -4.87 2.22
CA LEU A 14 50.25 -4.62 1.45
C LEU A 14 49.13 -4.22 2.42
N GLY A 15 48.79 -2.94 2.48
CA GLY A 15 47.65 -2.43 3.23
C GLY A 15 46.34 -2.79 2.53
N ILE A 16 45.67 -3.84 3.00
CA ILE A 16 44.31 -4.21 2.58
C ILE A 16 43.34 -3.28 3.32
N TRP A 17 42.78 -2.31 2.61
CA TRP A 17 41.61 -1.55 3.07
C TRP A 17 40.37 -2.43 2.93
N ILE A 18 39.98 -3.09 4.02
CA ILE A 18 38.66 -3.72 4.13
C ILE A 18 37.67 -2.59 4.41
N PHE A 19 37.01 -2.11 3.35
CA PHE A 19 35.86 -1.23 3.46
C PHE A 19 34.69 -2.06 4.02
N THR A 20 34.55 -2.07 5.34
CA THR A 20 33.39 -2.65 6.02
C THR A 20 32.17 -1.78 5.72
N GLY A 21 31.46 -2.11 4.65
CA GLY A 21 30.12 -1.62 4.40
C GLY A 21 29.17 -2.18 5.45
N PHE A 22 29.08 -1.51 6.60
CA PHE A 22 27.97 -1.68 7.54
C PHE A 22 26.72 -1.08 6.87
N PHE A 23 26.06 -1.88 6.04
CA PHE A 23 24.69 -1.61 5.61
C PHE A 23 23.80 -1.86 6.82
N VAL A 24 23.59 -0.82 7.64
CA VAL A 24 22.55 -0.82 8.65
C VAL A 24 21.23 -0.72 7.89
N LEU A 25 20.70 -1.86 7.48
CA LEU A 25 19.28 -1.98 7.14
C LEU A 25 18.53 -1.82 8.46
N THR A 26 18.20 -0.58 8.83
CA THR A 26 17.11 -0.39 9.78
C THR A 26 15.84 -0.86 9.08
N PRO A 27 15.15 -1.92 9.54
CA PRO A 27 13.81 -2.17 9.06
C PRO A 27 12.96 -1.00 9.57
N PHE A 28 12.68 -0.02 8.71
CA PHE A 28 11.69 0.99 9.01
C PHE A 28 10.34 0.30 8.94
N SER A 29 9.88 -0.21 10.08
CA SER A 29 8.54 -0.73 10.23
C SER A 29 7.61 0.48 10.36
N ALA A 30 6.85 0.78 9.32
CA ALA A 30 5.70 1.67 9.43
C ALA A 30 4.70 1.02 10.39
N LYS A 31 4.80 1.36 11.67
CA LYS A 31 3.75 1.03 12.64
C LYS A 31 2.59 1.98 12.35
N ALA A 32 1.49 1.44 11.81
CA ALA A 32 0.21 2.12 11.88
C ALA A 32 -0.19 2.22 13.36
N GLN A 33 0.20 3.30 14.03
CA GLN A 33 -0.29 3.64 15.36
C GLN A 33 -1.73 4.12 15.20
N LEU A 34 -2.64 3.61 16.05
CA LEU A 34 -4.02 4.09 16.10
C LEU A 34 -4.03 5.60 16.33
N SER A 35 -4.89 6.33 15.60
CA SER A 35 -5.06 7.77 15.84
C SER A 35 -5.54 8.02 17.27
N ASP A 36 -5.11 9.12 17.88
CA ASP A 36 -5.47 9.52 19.26
C ASP A 36 -7.00 9.67 19.48
N LEU A 37 -7.78 9.65 18.40
CA LEU A 37 -9.23 9.75 18.40
C LEU A 37 -9.95 8.41 18.42
N VAL A 38 -9.23 7.28 18.28
CA VAL A 38 -9.90 5.98 18.33
C VAL A 38 -10.34 5.71 19.76
N SER A 39 -11.66 5.69 19.96
CA SER A 39 -12.27 5.39 21.25
C SER A 39 -12.97 4.04 21.20
N ILE A 40 -12.76 3.25 22.25
CA ILE A 40 -13.45 1.98 22.46
C ILE A 40 -14.35 2.16 23.67
N SER A 41 -15.65 1.99 23.47
CA SER A 41 -16.65 2.06 24.54
C SER A 41 -17.51 0.81 24.54
N ALA A 42 -18.09 0.49 25.68
CA ALA A 42 -18.97 -0.67 25.85
C ALA A 42 -20.22 -0.24 26.63
N THR A 43 -21.40 -0.48 26.07
CA THR A 43 -22.68 -0.17 26.71
C THR A 43 -23.46 -1.46 26.91
N ALA A 44 -23.86 -1.77 28.15
CA ALA A 44 -24.73 -2.91 28.43
C ALA A 44 -26.14 -2.62 27.90
N LEU A 45 -26.76 -3.60 27.23
CA LEU A 45 -28.15 -3.49 26.82
C LEU A 45 -29.06 -3.54 28.06
N PRO A 46 -30.12 -2.71 28.12
CA PRO A 46 -31.05 -2.75 29.24
C PRO A 46 -31.71 -4.13 29.35
N PRO A 47 -32.03 -4.60 30.56
CA PRO A 47 -32.75 -5.86 30.73
C PRO A 47 -34.12 -5.78 30.03
N PRO A 48 -34.60 -6.89 29.42
CA PRO A 48 -35.90 -6.90 28.75
C PRO A 48 -37.02 -6.49 29.72
N ARG A 49 -37.84 -5.51 29.35
CA ARG A 49 -39.10 -5.21 30.07
C ARG A 49 -40.22 -6.05 29.44
N GLY A 50 -40.66 -7.09 30.14
CA GLY A 50 -41.79 -7.95 29.75
C GLY A 50 -41.39 -9.35 29.25
N SER A 51 -42.40 -10.18 29.00
CA SER A 51 -42.30 -11.60 28.60
C SER A 51 -41.84 -11.83 27.15
N VAL A 52 -40.95 -10.99 26.63
CA VAL A 52 -40.34 -11.18 25.32
C VAL A 52 -38.98 -11.84 25.53
N ILE A 53 -38.79 -13.04 24.98
CA ILE A 53 -37.49 -13.70 24.94
C ILE A 53 -36.59 -12.91 23.98
N LEU A 54 -35.83 -11.97 24.52
CA LEU A 54 -34.78 -11.27 23.78
C LEU A 54 -33.55 -12.18 23.75
N ILE A 55 -33.21 -12.70 22.57
CA ILE A 55 -31.96 -13.43 22.37
C ILE A 55 -30.84 -12.39 22.57
N PRO A 56 -29.99 -12.52 23.60
CA PRO A 56 -29.00 -11.49 23.89
C PRO A 56 -27.98 -11.43 22.75
N SER A 57 -28.05 -10.39 21.91
CA SER A 57 -27.09 -10.17 20.83
C SER A 57 -25.93 -9.33 21.34
N THR A 58 -24.71 -9.84 21.18
CA THR A 58 -23.49 -9.03 21.25
C THR A 58 -23.40 -8.20 19.97
N VAL A 59 -23.20 -6.89 20.12
CA VAL A 59 -23.09 -5.97 18.99
C VAL A 59 -21.71 -5.33 19.00
N LEU A 60 -21.06 -5.30 17.83
CA LEU A 60 -19.83 -4.56 17.62
C LEU A 60 -20.04 -3.52 16.52
N SER A 61 -19.83 -2.25 16.83
CA SER A 61 -19.96 -1.18 15.85
C SER A 61 -18.62 -0.52 15.57
N PHE A 62 -18.34 -0.28 14.29
CA PHE A 62 -17.19 0.49 13.82
C PHE A 62 -17.69 1.79 13.19
N SER A 63 -16.99 2.89 13.43
CA SER A 63 -17.28 4.17 12.78
C SER A 63 -16.03 5.03 12.62
N GLY A 64 -16.02 5.83 11.56
CA GLY A 64 -14.83 6.57 11.19
C GLY A 64 -14.92 7.27 9.84
N ARG A 65 -13.74 7.70 9.36
CA ARG A 65 -13.53 8.32 8.05
C ARG A 65 -12.60 7.47 7.20
N ALA A 66 -12.89 7.39 5.91
CA ALA A 66 -12.15 6.63 4.91
C ALA A 66 -12.01 7.45 3.62
N TYR A 67 -12.42 6.87 2.49
CA TYR A 67 -12.39 7.50 1.16
C TYR A 67 -13.82 7.71 0.67
N PRO A 68 -14.18 8.80 -0.03
CA PRO A 68 -15.52 8.99 -0.59
C PRO A 68 -15.92 7.82 -1.47
N GLU A 69 -17.03 7.16 -1.11
CA GLU A 69 -17.52 5.97 -1.81
C GLU A 69 -16.51 4.79 -1.82
N GLY A 70 -15.47 4.85 -0.99
CA GLY A 70 -14.49 3.78 -0.85
C GLY A 70 -15.05 2.58 -0.09
N ARG A 71 -14.48 1.41 -0.36
CA ARG A 71 -14.83 0.15 0.30
C ARG A 71 -14.03 0.03 1.60
N ILE A 72 -14.67 -0.48 2.65
CA ILE A 72 -14.06 -0.77 3.94
C ILE A 72 -14.26 -2.25 4.23
N VAL A 73 -13.17 -2.97 4.44
CA VAL A 73 -13.17 -4.41 4.69
C VAL A 73 -12.85 -4.67 6.16
N ILE A 74 -13.66 -5.53 6.77
CA ILE A 74 -13.49 -5.98 8.15
C ILE A 74 -13.17 -7.47 8.12
N LEU A 75 -12.05 -7.81 8.73
CA LEU A 75 -11.64 -9.18 8.97
C LEU A 75 -11.89 -9.56 10.42
N LYS A 76 -12.33 -10.80 10.64
CA LYS A 76 -12.41 -11.43 11.97
C LYS A 76 -11.41 -12.58 11.99
N ASN A 77 -10.43 -12.51 12.88
CA ASN A 77 -9.34 -13.48 13.01
C ASN A 77 -8.61 -13.72 11.68
N GLY A 78 -8.38 -12.65 10.91
CA GLY A 78 -7.68 -12.70 9.62
C GLY A 78 -8.52 -13.17 8.42
N GLN A 79 -9.76 -13.60 8.64
CA GLN A 79 -10.69 -14.00 7.57
C GLN A 79 -11.68 -12.87 7.26
N PHE A 80 -12.07 -12.75 5.99
CA PHE A 80 -13.14 -11.84 5.59
C PHE A 80 -14.39 -12.09 6.42
N PHE A 81 -14.95 -11.02 6.99
CA PHE A 81 -16.13 -11.12 7.84
C PHE A 81 -17.27 -10.23 7.36
N ALA A 82 -16.96 -8.96 7.05
CA ALA A 82 -17.93 -8.02 6.56
C ALA A 82 -17.26 -6.93 5.73
N GLU A 83 -18.07 -6.20 4.99
CA GLU A 83 -17.66 -4.98 4.33
C GLU A 83 -18.74 -3.91 4.45
N THR A 84 -18.32 -2.66 4.34
CA THR A 84 -19.21 -1.49 4.22
C THR A 84 -18.60 -0.50 3.24
N LYS A 85 -19.36 0.55 2.93
CA LYS A 85 -18.94 1.62 2.05
C LYS A 85 -19.03 2.95 2.78
N ALA A 86 -18.03 3.80 2.60
CA ALA A 86 -18.12 5.18 3.09
C ALA A 86 -19.06 5.98 2.19
N ASN A 87 -19.71 6.99 2.76
CA ASN A 87 -20.54 7.92 2.01
C ASN A 87 -19.69 8.94 1.22
N ARG A 88 -20.35 9.85 0.49
CA ARG A 88 -19.68 10.96 -0.25
C ARG A 88 -18.86 11.92 0.61
N LYS A 89 -19.14 12.00 1.91
CA LYS A 89 -18.36 12.79 2.89
C LYS A 89 -17.19 11.99 3.48
N ALA A 90 -16.98 10.77 3.00
CA ALA A 90 -16.03 9.78 3.48
C ALA A 90 -16.30 9.22 4.89
N ASP A 91 -17.48 9.46 5.46
CA ASP A 91 -17.85 8.83 6.74
C ASP A 91 -18.35 7.40 6.51
N PHE A 92 -18.00 6.49 7.41
CA PHE A 92 -18.53 5.13 7.43
C PHE A 92 -19.02 4.75 8.83
N SER A 93 -20.02 3.86 8.85
CA SER A 93 -20.45 3.16 10.05
C SER A 93 -20.95 1.78 9.68
N VAL A 94 -20.67 0.79 10.52
CA VAL A 94 -21.16 -0.57 10.35
C VAL A 94 -21.33 -1.24 11.71
N SER A 95 -22.46 -1.92 11.88
CA SER A 95 -22.77 -2.70 13.08
C SER A 95 -22.82 -4.18 12.73
N LEU A 96 -22.07 -4.96 13.48
CA LEU A 96 -21.96 -6.41 13.35
C LEU A 96 -22.76 -7.02 14.50
N THR A 97 -23.84 -7.71 14.16
CA THR A 97 -24.72 -8.39 15.12
C THR A 97 -24.38 -9.87 15.22
N THR A 98 -25.03 -10.59 16.15
CA THR A 98 -24.94 -12.05 16.28
C THR A 98 -23.52 -12.58 16.58
N LEU A 99 -22.69 -11.76 17.23
CA LEU A 99 -21.37 -12.20 17.68
C LEU A 99 -21.49 -13.01 18.99
N GLU A 100 -20.74 -14.11 19.08
CA GLU A 100 -20.63 -14.84 20.34
C GLU A 100 -19.68 -14.10 21.30
N PRO A 101 -19.88 -14.21 22.63
CA PRO A 101 -18.91 -13.70 23.58
C PRO A 101 -17.60 -14.48 23.48
N ASN A 102 -16.53 -13.82 23.01
CA ASN A 102 -15.19 -14.40 22.91
C ASN A 102 -14.13 -13.30 22.75
N ASN A 103 -12.86 -13.68 22.77
CA ASN A 103 -11.76 -12.85 22.28
C ASN A 103 -11.67 -12.95 20.75
N TYR A 104 -11.58 -11.79 20.11
CA TYR A 104 -11.43 -11.70 18.66
C TYR A 104 -10.36 -10.68 18.30
N LYS A 105 -9.66 -10.97 17.21
CA LYS A 105 -8.85 -9.99 16.51
C LYS A 105 -9.65 -9.47 15.31
N PHE A 106 -10.10 -8.23 15.39
CA PHE A 106 -10.70 -7.54 14.25
C PHE A 106 -9.65 -6.74 13.52
N SER A 107 -9.62 -6.85 12.20
CA SER A 107 -8.77 -6.03 11.36
C SER A 107 -9.62 -5.21 10.40
N ILE A 108 -9.27 -3.95 10.19
CA ILE A 108 -9.98 -3.05 9.27
C ILE A 108 -8.99 -2.39 8.32
N TYR A 109 -9.35 -2.31 7.05
CA TYR A 109 -8.64 -1.52 6.05
C TYR A 109 -9.62 -0.99 5.02
N GLY A 110 -9.21 0.05 4.31
CA GLY A 110 -9.98 0.64 3.22
C GLY A 110 -9.33 0.38 1.87
N GLU A 111 -10.17 0.29 0.84
CA GLU A 111 -9.78 0.34 -0.57
C GLU A 111 -10.41 1.60 -1.18
N ASP A 112 -9.58 2.41 -1.84
CA ASP A 112 -10.05 3.59 -2.54
C ASP A 112 -10.71 3.25 -3.89
N ASN A 113 -11.23 4.25 -4.59
CA ASN A 113 -11.94 4.03 -5.86
C ASN A 113 -11.04 3.53 -7.00
N PHE A 114 -9.73 3.47 -6.77
CA PHE A 114 -8.72 2.94 -7.68
C PHE A 114 -8.08 1.66 -7.14
N GLN A 115 -8.73 1.00 -6.17
CA GLN A 115 -8.31 -0.27 -5.55
C GLN A 115 -6.97 -0.19 -4.80
N ARG A 116 -6.50 1.00 -4.44
CA ARG A 116 -5.34 1.15 -3.55
C ARG A 116 -5.77 0.92 -2.12
N ARG A 117 -4.95 0.19 -1.37
CA ARG A 117 -5.28 -0.26 -0.02
C ARG A 117 -4.63 0.63 1.04
N SER A 118 -5.35 0.89 2.14
CA SER A 118 -4.77 1.44 3.35
C SER A 118 -3.92 0.41 4.11
N PRO A 119 -3.06 0.84 5.05
CA PRO A 119 -2.59 -0.01 6.13
C PRO A 119 -3.77 -0.66 6.86
N THR A 120 -3.51 -1.84 7.44
CA THR A 120 -4.52 -2.59 8.19
C THR A 120 -4.42 -2.27 9.67
N PHE A 121 -5.53 -1.80 10.25
CA PHE A 121 -5.63 -1.51 11.67
C PHE A 121 -6.12 -2.77 12.38
N ASN A 122 -5.57 -3.09 13.55
CA ASN A 122 -5.91 -4.29 14.29
C ASN A 122 -6.45 -3.93 15.67
N PHE A 123 -7.50 -4.63 16.09
CA PHE A 123 -8.20 -4.45 17.36
C PHE A 123 -8.38 -5.82 18.02
N ASP A 124 -7.71 -6.03 19.15
CA ASP A 124 -7.92 -7.20 19.98
C ASP A 124 -9.02 -6.89 21.01
N LEU A 125 -10.17 -7.56 20.90
CA LEU A 125 -11.38 -7.25 21.65
C LEU A 125 -11.91 -8.48 22.38
N ILE A 126 -12.27 -8.28 23.65
CA ILE A 126 -13.04 -9.25 24.42
C ILE A 126 -14.51 -8.83 24.37
N LEU A 127 -15.31 -9.58 23.60
CA LEU A 127 -16.74 -9.32 23.50
C LEU A 127 -17.52 -10.05 24.60
N LYS A 128 -18.51 -9.36 25.17
CA LYS A 128 -19.34 -9.87 26.27
C LYS A 128 -20.81 -9.94 25.84
N ARG A 129 -21.53 -10.92 26.39
CA ARG A 129 -22.96 -11.11 26.10
C ARG A 129 -23.77 -9.88 26.50
N SER A 130 -24.75 -9.52 25.68
CA SER A 130 -25.63 -8.35 25.91
C SER A 130 -24.90 -7.01 26.03
N VAL A 131 -23.70 -6.91 25.46
CA VAL A 131 -22.92 -5.67 25.43
C VAL A 131 -22.80 -5.20 23.98
N THR A 132 -22.98 -3.89 23.79
CA THR A 132 -22.63 -3.19 22.56
C THR A 132 -21.26 -2.58 22.73
N THR A 133 -20.26 -3.14 22.03
CA THR A 133 -18.93 -2.54 21.93
C THR A 133 -18.89 -1.62 20.72
N THR A 134 -18.41 -0.40 20.90
CA THR A 134 -18.29 0.60 19.82
C THR A 134 -16.84 1.05 19.70
N ILE A 135 -16.30 0.95 18.49
CA ILE A 135 -15.03 1.52 18.09
C ILE A 135 -15.34 2.70 17.18
N SER A 136 -15.02 3.91 17.63
CA SER A 136 -15.30 5.14 16.89
C SER A 136 -14.04 5.98 16.71
N GLY A 137 -14.08 6.94 15.79
CA GLY A 137 -12.94 7.82 15.50
C GLY A 137 -11.83 7.16 14.69
N ILE A 138 -12.13 6.05 14.00
CA ILE A 138 -11.19 5.45 13.05
C ILE A 138 -10.97 6.42 11.90
N PHE A 139 -9.74 6.83 11.65
CA PHE A 139 -9.42 7.64 10.48
C PHE A 139 -8.42 6.87 9.61
N LEU A 140 -8.89 6.30 8.52
CA LEU A 140 -8.00 5.61 7.59
C LEU A 140 -7.08 6.64 6.91
N PRO A 141 -5.77 6.36 6.82
CA PRO A 141 -4.80 7.29 6.26
C PRO A 141 -4.99 7.41 4.74
N PRO A 142 -4.41 8.43 4.08
CA PRO A 142 -4.48 8.56 2.63
C PRO A 142 -3.90 7.30 1.95
N THR A 143 -4.53 6.82 0.88
CA THR A 143 -3.85 5.88 -0.04
C THR A 143 -2.75 6.61 -0.77
N ILE A 144 -1.71 5.91 -1.19
CA ILE A 144 -0.60 6.49 -1.95
C ILE A 144 -0.14 5.54 -3.04
N GLU A 145 0.16 6.13 -4.18
CA GLU A 145 0.91 5.54 -5.28
C GLU A 145 1.86 6.59 -5.88
N VAL A 146 2.90 6.12 -6.56
CA VAL A 146 3.85 6.92 -7.34
C VAL A 146 3.79 6.50 -8.80
N ASP A 147 4.06 7.41 -9.73
CA ASP A 147 4.00 7.10 -11.16
C ASP A 147 5.29 6.45 -11.70
N LYS A 148 6.41 6.52 -10.96
CA LYS A 148 7.73 6.00 -11.34
C LYS A 148 8.40 5.26 -10.18
N ARG A 149 9.02 4.10 -10.46
CA ARG A 149 9.82 3.32 -9.48
C ARG A 149 11.27 3.76 -9.45
N GLU A 150 11.77 4.22 -10.60
CA GLU A 150 13.05 4.90 -10.72
C GLU A 150 12.80 6.17 -11.52
N ILE A 151 13.33 7.30 -11.06
CA ILE A 151 13.16 8.58 -11.73
C ILE A 151 14.52 9.19 -12.01
N LEU A 152 14.72 9.65 -13.26
CA LEU A 152 15.90 10.42 -13.62
C LEU A 152 15.92 11.71 -12.78
N LYS A 153 17.01 11.93 -12.05
CA LYS A 153 17.17 13.14 -11.22
C LYS A 153 16.92 14.40 -12.04
N GLY A 154 16.05 15.28 -11.54
CA GLY A 154 15.60 16.51 -12.20
C GLY A 154 14.25 16.36 -12.92
N GLU A 155 13.73 15.15 -13.08
CA GLU A 155 12.34 14.95 -13.49
C GLU A 155 11.37 15.10 -12.30
N LYS A 156 10.08 15.29 -12.62
CA LYS A 156 9.02 15.37 -11.62
C LYS A 156 8.39 14.01 -11.34
N LEU A 157 8.35 13.62 -10.08
CA LEU A 157 7.65 12.43 -9.61
C LEU A 157 6.21 12.81 -9.24
N ARG A 158 5.22 12.09 -9.75
CA ARG A 158 3.83 12.28 -9.35
C ARG A 158 3.51 11.34 -8.19
N ILE A 159 3.15 11.92 -7.06
CA ILE A 159 2.65 11.22 -5.87
C ILE A 159 1.15 11.49 -5.79
N PHE A 160 0.33 10.44 -5.75
CA PHE A 160 -1.12 10.60 -5.84
C PHE A 160 -1.86 9.52 -5.06
N GLY A 161 -3.13 9.79 -4.76
CA GLY A 161 -3.97 8.89 -3.98
C GLY A 161 -5.33 9.49 -3.68
N GLN A 162 -6.01 8.89 -2.71
CA GLN A 162 -7.32 9.33 -2.24
C GLN A 162 -7.34 9.38 -0.70
N THR A 163 -8.08 10.35 -0.16
CA THR A 163 -8.33 10.57 1.26
C THR A 163 -9.75 11.13 1.43
N VAL A 164 -10.05 11.75 2.56
CA VAL A 164 -11.30 12.49 2.82
C VAL A 164 -11.40 13.77 1.97
N PRO A 165 -12.62 14.24 1.59
CA PRO A 165 -12.80 15.45 0.81
C PRO A 165 -12.16 16.66 1.49
N PHE A 166 -11.46 17.50 0.71
CA PHE A 166 -10.79 18.72 1.21
C PHE A 166 -9.73 18.50 2.29
N GLY A 167 -9.33 17.25 2.56
CA GLY A 167 -8.27 16.95 3.52
C GLY A 167 -6.92 17.53 3.09
N LEU A 168 -6.17 18.05 4.06
CA LEU A 168 -4.80 18.52 3.83
C LEU A 168 -3.84 17.35 3.97
N VAL A 169 -3.31 16.87 2.86
CA VAL A 169 -2.33 15.78 2.82
C VAL A 169 -0.94 16.37 3.06
N THR A 170 -0.26 15.89 4.09
CA THR A 170 1.15 16.19 4.34
C THR A 170 2.00 15.02 3.87
N ILE A 171 3.02 15.31 3.07
CA ILE A 171 3.92 14.35 2.43
C ILE A 171 5.33 14.57 2.95
N VAL A 172 5.93 13.54 3.52
CA VAL A 172 7.31 13.53 4.02
C VAL A 172 8.12 12.57 3.17
N ILE A 173 9.11 13.07 2.45
CA ILE A 173 9.97 12.26 1.56
C ILE A 173 11.19 11.74 2.32
N ASP A 174 11.79 12.61 3.14
CA ASP A 174 12.92 12.31 4.01
C ASP A 174 12.77 13.18 5.27
N PRO A 175 13.03 12.66 6.48
CA PRO A 175 12.94 13.44 7.72
C PRO A 175 13.85 14.67 7.77
N THR A 176 14.90 14.72 6.94
CA THR A 176 15.84 15.84 6.85
C THR A 176 15.39 16.92 5.86
N LEU A 177 14.35 16.65 5.08
CA LEU A 177 13.80 17.57 4.08
C LEU A 177 12.49 18.21 4.56
N PRO A 178 12.08 19.35 3.97
CA PRO A 178 10.77 19.93 4.26
C PRO A 178 9.62 18.97 3.89
N SER A 179 8.55 19.02 4.68
CA SER A 179 7.30 18.36 4.33
C SER A 179 6.55 19.15 3.25
N TYR A 180 5.91 18.45 2.32
CA TYR A 180 5.06 19.04 1.29
C TYR A 180 3.60 18.91 1.67
N LYS A 181 2.75 19.84 1.21
CA LYS A 181 1.33 19.86 1.53
C LYS A 181 0.48 20.05 0.28
N VAL A 182 -0.59 19.27 0.16
CA VAL A 182 -1.57 19.38 -0.93
C VAL A 182 -2.98 19.12 -0.39
N SER A 183 -3.94 19.91 -0.84
CA SER A 183 -5.35 19.68 -0.51
C SER A 183 -5.98 18.70 -1.49
N ALA A 184 -6.75 17.75 -0.96
CA ALA A 184 -7.58 16.86 -1.75
C ALA A 184 -8.81 17.59 -2.32
N ASP A 185 -9.33 17.11 -3.43
CA ASP A 185 -10.53 17.64 -4.07
C ASP A 185 -11.84 17.18 -3.38
N THR A 186 -12.99 17.46 -4.01
CA THR A 186 -14.32 17.06 -3.52
C THR A 186 -14.52 15.55 -3.46
N ASN A 187 -13.78 14.79 -4.27
CA ASN A 187 -13.79 13.33 -4.28
C ASN A 187 -12.67 12.75 -3.40
N GLY A 188 -11.94 13.60 -2.67
CA GLY A 188 -10.82 13.19 -1.85
C GLY A 188 -9.57 12.83 -2.65
N ILE A 189 -9.53 13.09 -3.96
CA ILE A 189 -8.37 12.81 -4.81
C ILE A 189 -7.33 13.91 -4.59
N TYR A 190 -6.06 13.51 -4.46
CA TYR A 190 -4.95 14.45 -4.39
C TYR A 190 -3.82 14.01 -5.32
N GLN A 191 -3.01 14.98 -5.75
CA GLN A 191 -1.78 14.73 -6.48
C GLN A 191 -0.75 15.81 -6.21
N TYR A 192 0.51 15.41 -6.07
CA TYR A 192 1.65 16.29 -5.86
C TYR A 192 2.75 15.94 -6.86
N PHE A 193 3.35 16.96 -7.47
CA PHE A 193 4.48 16.81 -8.38
C PHE A 193 5.76 17.21 -7.66
N LEU A 194 6.50 16.22 -7.17
CA LEU A 194 7.75 16.39 -6.46
C LEU A 194 8.88 16.68 -7.46
N ASP A 195 9.58 17.79 -7.26
CA ASP A 195 10.84 18.05 -7.96
C ASP A 195 11.96 17.22 -7.31
N THR A 196 12.70 16.49 -8.14
CA THR A 196 13.78 15.60 -7.66
C THR A 196 15.17 16.22 -7.78
N ILE A 197 15.28 17.46 -8.24
CA ILE A 197 16.58 18.11 -8.50
C ILE A 197 17.45 18.22 -7.23
N GLU A 198 16.84 18.45 -6.07
CA GLU A 198 17.53 18.56 -4.78
C GLU A 198 17.68 17.22 -4.05
N LEU A 199 17.13 16.12 -4.59
CA LEU A 199 17.20 14.80 -3.97
C LEU A 199 18.50 14.08 -4.31
N ASP A 200 19.08 13.41 -3.31
CA ASP A 200 20.24 12.53 -3.51
C ASP A 200 19.88 11.24 -4.26
N PHE A 201 20.87 10.64 -4.91
CA PHE A 201 20.75 9.33 -5.55
C PHE A 201 20.60 8.22 -4.51
N LYS A 202 19.36 7.90 -4.13
CA LYS A 202 19.01 6.81 -3.21
C LYS A 202 17.54 6.41 -3.36
N THR A 203 17.15 5.39 -2.60
CA THR A 203 15.76 4.99 -2.43
C THR A 203 15.09 5.85 -1.36
N TYR A 204 13.88 6.32 -1.63
CA TYR A 204 13.01 7.04 -0.71
C TYR A 204 11.73 6.25 -0.47
N VAL A 205 11.21 6.34 0.76
CA VAL A 205 9.93 5.76 1.16
C VAL A 205 9.05 6.91 1.67
N PRO A 206 8.16 7.45 0.82
CA PRO A 206 7.34 8.59 1.21
C PRO A 206 6.32 8.21 2.29
N ILE A 207 6.15 9.06 3.29
CA ILE A 207 5.18 8.91 4.39
C ILE A 207 4.13 10.02 4.30
N LEU A 208 2.86 9.66 4.40
CA LEU A 208 1.73 10.57 4.23
C LEU A 208 0.73 10.45 5.36
N LYS A 209 0.16 11.59 5.73
CA LYS A 209 -1.00 11.69 6.63
C LYS A 209 -1.94 12.78 6.15
N THR A 210 -3.20 12.70 6.55
CA THR A 210 -4.21 13.72 6.23
C THR A 210 -4.69 14.43 7.48
N THR A 211 -4.82 15.75 7.40
CA THR A 211 -5.37 16.60 8.45
C THR A 211 -6.71 17.21 7.99
N VAL A 212 -7.74 17.14 8.83
CA VAL A 212 -9.03 17.83 8.64
C VAL A 212 -9.37 18.60 9.91
N GLY A 213 -9.32 19.93 9.84
CA GLY A 213 -9.44 20.78 11.02
C GLY A 213 -8.30 20.48 12.01
N VAL A 214 -8.64 19.92 13.16
CA VAL A 214 -7.68 19.53 14.21
C VAL A 214 -7.41 18.01 14.26
N VAL A 215 -8.05 17.26 13.37
CA VAL A 215 -8.00 15.79 13.36
C VAL A 215 -6.98 15.32 12.35
N GLU A 216 -6.03 14.49 12.78
CA GLU A 216 -5.04 13.85 11.91
C GLU A 216 -5.30 12.35 11.77
N SER A 217 -5.11 11.83 10.56
CA SER A 217 -5.02 10.40 10.33
C SER A 217 -3.67 9.87 10.82
N PRO A 218 -3.54 8.55 11.04
CA PRO A 218 -2.25 7.90 11.09
C PRO A 218 -1.46 8.10 9.79
N GLU A 219 -0.21 7.65 9.84
CA GLU A 219 0.68 7.65 8.69
C GLU A 219 0.48 6.41 7.81
N ASN A 220 0.62 6.61 6.49
CA ASN A 220 0.76 5.56 5.52
C ASN A 220 2.06 5.76 4.74
N SER A 221 2.78 4.68 4.46
CA SER A 221 3.96 4.71 3.59
C SER A 221 3.56 4.28 2.18
N GLY A 222 4.00 5.04 1.17
CA GLY A 222 3.86 4.65 -0.22
C GLY A 222 4.80 3.53 -0.62
N GLY A 223 4.61 3.06 -1.85
CA GLY A 223 5.67 2.34 -2.55
C GLY A 223 6.95 3.19 -2.59
N ASP A 224 8.10 2.51 -2.54
CA ASP A 224 9.39 3.15 -2.64
C ASP A 224 9.65 3.67 -4.06
N PHE A 225 10.48 4.71 -4.16
CA PHE A 225 11.01 5.17 -5.45
C PHE A 225 12.50 5.46 -5.34
N ILE A 226 13.21 5.29 -6.46
CA ILE A 226 14.64 5.51 -6.56
C ILE A 226 14.88 6.79 -7.35
N VAL A 227 15.67 7.71 -6.81
CA VAL A 227 16.25 8.81 -7.59
C VAL A 227 17.52 8.27 -8.24
N GLY A 228 17.51 8.21 -9.57
CA GLY A 228 18.48 7.47 -10.38
C GLY A 228 18.91 8.20 -11.64
N GLN A 229 19.59 7.47 -12.52
CA GLN A 229 20.11 7.97 -13.80
C GLN A 229 19.17 7.72 -14.98
N LYS A 230 17.97 7.16 -14.73
CA LYS A 230 16.99 6.82 -15.76
C LYS A 230 15.59 6.80 -15.17
N THR A 231 14.59 6.84 -16.04
CA THR A 231 13.19 6.79 -15.67
C THR A 231 12.58 5.43 -15.96
N ARG A 232 11.87 4.88 -14.98
CA ARG A 232 11.10 3.64 -15.06
C ARG A 232 9.72 3.84 -14.44
N SER A 233 8.68 3.62 -15.24
CA SER A 233 7.29 3.71 -14.78
C SER A 233 7.01 2.75 -13.63
N ALA A 234 6.26 3.21 -12.63
CA ALA A 234 5.67 2.38 -11.59
C ALA A 234 4.27 1.90 -11.99
N ILE A 235 3.59 2.67 -12.85
CA ILE A 235 2.30 2.28 -13.41
C ILE A 235 2.57 1.07 -14.29
N LYS A 236 2.02 -0.07 -13.88
CA LYS A 236 1.94 -1.25 -14.73
C LYS A 236 0.95 -0.95 -15.85
N THR A 237 1.43 -0.42 -16.96
CA THR A 237 0.64 -0.43 -18.20
C THR A 237 0.64 -1.85 -18.76
N CYS A 238 -0.28 -2.18 -19.66
CA CYS A 238 -0.24 -3.44 -20.43
C CYS A 238 1.13 -3.68 -21.11
N GLU A 239 1.91 -2.61 -21.31
CA GLU A 239 3.25 -2.64 -21.92
C GLU A 239 4.36 -2.97 -20.91
N SER A 240 4.08 -2.89 -19.61
CA SER A 240 5.09 -3.08 -18.55
C SER A 240 5.37 -4.56 -18.24
N ILE A 241 4.41 -5.44 -18.52
CA ILE A 241 4.52 -6.89 -18.40
C ILE A 241 4.09 -7.48 -19.75
N PRO A 242 5.04 -7.85 -20.63
CA PRO A 242 4.72 -8.26 -21.99
C PRO A 242 3.65 -9.35 -22.10
N ALA A 243 3.61 -10.27 -21.14
CA ALA A 243 2.69 -11.40 -21.12
C ALA A 243 1.39 -11.18 -20.33
N ASP A 244 1.15 -9.98 -19.79
CA ASP A 244 -0.11 -9.61 -19.14
C ASP A 244 -1.11 -9.20 -20.23
N LEU A 245 -1.87 -10.19 -20.70
CA LEU A 245 -2.76 -10.07 -21.86
C LEU A 245 -4.11 -9.44 -21.49
N ASN A 246 -4.49 -9.41 -20.21
CA ASN A 246 -5.70 -8.74 -19.73
C ASN A 246 -5.43 -7.39 -19.02
N CYS A 247 -4.17 -7.03 -18.83
CA CYS A 247 -3.71 -5.82 -18.13
C CYS A 247 -4.09 -5.75 -16.64
N ASP A 248 -4.21 -6.89 -15.96
CA ASP A 248 -4.56 -6.94 -14.53
C ASP A 248 -3.33 -6.81 -13.59
N GLY A 249 -2.14 -6.68 -14.18
CA GLY A 249 -0.87 -6.55 -13.48
C GLY A 249 -0.28 -7.88 -13.04
N ARG A 250 -0.86 -9.01 -13.44
CA ARG A 250 -0.40 -10.38 -13.19
C ARG A 250 -0.29 -11.13 -14.52
N VAL A 251 0.43 -12.25 -14.48
CA VAL A 251 0.47 -13.23 -15.58
C VAL A 251 0.09 -14.56 -14.98
N ASN A 252 -1.13 -15.01 -15.28
CA ASN A 252 -1.71 -16.20 -14.69
C ASN A 252 -2.56 -16.99 -15.70
N LEU A 253 -3.40 -17.88 -15.19
CA LEU A 253 -4.25 -18.74 -16.01
C LEU A 253 -5.21 -17.97 -16.93
N ILE A 254 -5.59 -16.74 -16.56
CA ILE A 254 -6.43 -15.88 -17.38
C ILE A 254 -5.66 -15.44 -18.62
N ASP A 255 -4.43 -14.96 -18.49
CA ASP A 255 -3.58 -14.59 -19.63
C ASP A 255 -3.30 -15.80 -20.52
N PHE A 256 -3.00 -16.95 -19.92
CA PHE A 256 -2.85 -18.19 -20.66
C PHE A 256 -4.09 -18.55 -21.47
N SER A 257 -5.29 -18.36 -20.91
CA SER A 257 -6.54 -18.60 -21.63
C SER A 257 -6.71 -17.68 -22.84
N ILE A 258 -6.25 -16.42 -22.75
CA ILE A 258 -6.25 -15.47 -23.86
C ILE A 258 -5.25 -15.90 -24.93
N LEU A 259 -4.02 -16.27 -24.53
CA LEU A 259 -3.00 -16.76 -25.46
C LEU A 259 -3.48 -18.02 -26.21
N LEU A 260 -4.01 -18.99 -25.47
CA LEU A 260 -4.53 -20.24 -26.03
C LEU A 260 -5.73 -20.01 -26.96
N PHE A 261 -6.59 -19.04 -26.64
CA PHE A 261 -7.71 -18.67 -27.52
C PHE A 261 -7.23 -18.24 -28.92
N TRP A 262 -6.07 -17.59 -29.03
CA TRP A 262 -5.51 -17.10 -30.28
C TRP A 262 -4.54 -18.07 -30.97
N HIS A 263 -4.21 -19.19 -30.34
CA HIS A 263 -3.34 -20.21 -30.91
C HIS A 263 -3.85 -20.68 -32.28
N LYS A 264 -2.96 -20.64 -33.29
CA LYS A 264 -3.23 -20.97 -34.71
C LYS A 264 -4.32 -20.13 -35.39
N LYS A 265 -4.82 -19.07 -34.77
CA LYS A 265 -5.74 -18.12 -35.43
C LYS A 265 -4.95 -17.07 -36.21
N THR A 266 -5.56 -16.53 -37.25
CA THR A 266 -5.07 -15.34 -37.96
C THR A 266 -5.77 -14.08 -37.40
N ASN A 267 -5.27 -12.89 -37.72
CA ASN A 267 -5.81 -11.60 -37.24
C ASN A 267 -5.85 -11.47 -35.71
N PHE A 268 -4.89 -12.05 -34.99
CA PHE A 268 -4.74 -11.85 -33.55
C PHE A 268 -4.27 -10.41 -33.25
N PRO A 269 -4.63 -9.83 -32.09
CA PRO A 269 -4.07 -8.58 -31.64
C PRO A 269 -2.56 -8.68 -31.46
N ALA A 270 -1.81 -7.65 -31.87
CA ALA A 270 -0.33 -7.65 -31.81
C ALA A 270 0.23 -8.02 -30.43
N ARG A 271 -0.45 -7.60 -29.35
CA ARG A 271 -0.08 -7.89 -27.96
C ARG A 271 -0.06 -9.38 -27.58
N VAL A 272 -0.74 -10.23 -28.35
CA VAL A 272 -0.82 -11.67 -28.06
C VAL A 272 0.41 -12.41 -28.62
N ASN A 273 1.10 -11.81 -29.58
CA ASN A 273 2.35 -12.30 -30.14
C ASN A 273 3.50 -11.82 -29.26
N LEU A 274 3.88 -12.66 -28.31
CA LEU A 274 4.84 -12.36 -27.25
C LEU A 274 6.29 -12.54 -27.72
N ASP A 275 6.53 -13.45 -28.68
CA ASP A 275 7.86 -13.68 -29.24
C ASP A 275 8.18 -12.80 -30.46
N GLY A 276 7.16 -12.20 -31.07
CA GLY A 276 7.28 -11.30 -32.22
C GLY A 276 7.39 -12.02 -33.57
N TYR A 277 7.22 -13.34 -33.62
CA TYR A 277 7.32 -14.15 -34.84
C TYR A 277 5.96 -14.47 -35.45
N ASN A 278 5.95 -15.11 -36.63
CA ASN A 278 4.73 -15.33 -37.40
C ASN A 278 3.78 -16.35 -36.74
N GLY A 279 2.85 -15.83 -35.94
CA GLY A 279 1.72 -16.57 -35.38
C GLY A 279 1.92 -17.00 -33.94
N ILE A 280 0.81 -17.28 -33.26
CA ILE A 280 0.82 -17.69 -31.85
C ILE A 280 1.22 -19.16 -31.73
N SER A 281 2.31 -19.44 -31.02
CA SER A 281 2.97 -20.74 -30.93
C SER A 281 3.41 -21.10 -29.49
N LEU A 282 4.11 -22.23 -29.34
CA LEU A 282 4.71 -22.63 -28.06
C LEU A 282 5.85 -21.71 -27.59
N ALA A 283 6.45 -20.93 -28.50
CA ALA A 283 7.46 -19.95 -28.14
C ALA A 283 6.83 -18.77 -27.39
N ASP A 284 5.66 -18.29 -27.81
CA ASP A 284 4.88 -17.31 -27.03
C ASP A 284 4.51 -17.83 -25.65
N LEU A 285 4.14 -19.11 -25.55
CA LEU A 285 3.87 -19.74 -24.27
C LEU A 285 5.12 -19.75 -23.36
N SER A 286 6.31 -19.96 -23.94
CA SER A 286 7.56 -19.91 -23.19
C SER A 286 7.87 -18.50 -22.68
N VAL A 287 7.59 -17.46 -23.47
CA VAL A 287 7.68 -16.06 -23.02
C VAL A 287 6.66 -15.79 -21.91
N MET A 288 5.43 -16.28 -22.02
CA MET A 288 4.41 -16.12 -20.99
C MET A 288 4.81 -16.78 -19.66
N ILE A 289 5.30 -18.02 -19.71
CA ILE A 289 5.75 -18.76 -18.53
C ILE A 289 6.93 -18.04 -17.86
N TYR A 290 7.81 -17.40 -18.63
CA TYR A 290 8.89 -16.59 -18.06
C TYR A 290 8.38 -15.44 -17.19
N TYR A 291 7.27 -14.80 -17.58
CA TYR A 291 6.65 -13.70 -16.83
C TYR A 291 5.60 -14.17 -15.80
N TRP A 292 5.41 -15.47 -15.60
CA TRP A 292 4.37 -16.03 -14.75
C TRP A 292 4.45 -15.51 -13.31
N SER A 293 3.34 -14.99 -12.80
CA SER A 293 3.26 -14.40 -11.45
C SER A 293 2.30 -15.11 -10.49
N GLY A 294 1.58 -16.13 -10.98
CA GLY A 294 0.59 -16.89 -10.19
C GLY A 294 -0.82 -16.33 -10.29
#